data_AF-A0A2P4EQ78-F1
#
_entry.id   AF-A0A2P4EQ78-F1
#
_cell.length_a   1.000
_cell.length_b   1.000
_cell.length_c   1.000
_cell.angle_alpha   90.00
_cell.angle_beta   90.00
_cell.angle_gamma   90.00
#
_symmetry.space_group_name_H-M   'P 1'
#
loop_
_entity.id
_entity.type
_entity.pdbx_description
1 polymer ?
#
loop_
_entity_poly.entity_id
_entity_poly.type
_entity_poly.pdbx_seq_one_letter_code
_entity_poly.pdbx_strand_id
1 'polypeptide(L)'
;TPFNTELLTQKQRAGNQALAVMNQHLASHTFFVSERYSIADIALYAYTHVAGEGGFELSQYPAVVAWLQRVREQPRHITIDHWSAATPS
;
A
#
# COMPACT_ATOMS: atom_id res chain seq x y z
N THR A 1 25.86 -11.58 -5.77
CA THR A 1 25.83 -13.06 -5.60
C THR A 1 24.47 -13.59 -6.01
N PRO A 2 24.39 -14.74 -6.70
CA PRO A 2 23.15 -15.27 -7.30
C PRO A 2 21.99 -15.50 -6.32
N PHE A 3 22.29 -15.78 -5.05
CA PHE A 3 21.31 -16.02 -3.99
C PHE A 3 20.33 -14.86 -3.77
N ASN A 4 20.75 -13.61 -4.03
CA ASN A 4 19.89 -12.45 -3.81
C ASN A 4 18.83 -12.29 -4.91
N THR A 5 19.13 -12.70 -6.15
CA THR A 5 18.24 -12.50 -7.30
C THR A 5 17.00 -13.40 -7.23
N GLU A 6 17.17 -14.67 -6.86
CA GLU A 6 16.03 -15.60 -6.78
C GLU A 6 15.06 -15.22 -5.65
N LEU A 7 15.59 -14.79 -4.50
CA LEU A 7 14.79 -14.26 -3.41
C LEU A 7 14.02 -13.00 -3.82
N LEU A 8 14.63 -12.09 -4.58
CA LEU A 8 13.96 -10.91 -5.12
C LEU A 8 12.82 -11.31 -6.07
N THR A 9 13.05 -12.25 -6.98
CA THR A 9 12.01 -12.76 -7.90
C THR A 9 10.86 -13.44 -7.16
N GLN A 10 11.14 -14.21 -6.10
CA GLN A 10 10.10 -14.81 -5.27
C GLN A 10 9.28 -13.74 -4.53
N LYS A 11 9.94 -12.73 -3.95
CA LYS A 11 9.26 -11.60 -3.28
C LYS A 11 8.41 -10.79 -4.26
N GLN A 12 8.89 -10.54 -5.48
CA GLN A 12 8.12 -9.87 -6.53
C GLN A 12 6.87 -10.66 -6.93
N ARG A 13 7.00 -11.98 -7.13
CA ARG A 13 5.83 -12.83 -7.42
C ARG A 13 4.80 -12.80 -6.30
N ALA A 14 5.24 -12.97 -5.06
CA ALA A 14 4.35 -12.94 -3.89
C ALA A 14 3.68 -11.56 -3.72
N GLY A 15 4.42 -10.47 -3.91
CA GLY A 15 3.86 -9.11 -3.85
C GLY A 15 2.82 -8.86 -4.94
N ASN A 16 3.08 -9.29 -6.19
CA ASN A 16 2.10 -9.17 -7.27
C ASN A 16 0.83 -10.00 -7.01
N GLN A 17 0.96 -11.17 -6.39
CA GLN A 17 -0.19 -11.97 -5.97
C GLN A 17 -1.00 -11.27 -4.87
N ALA A 18 -0.34 -10.69 -3.87
CA ALA A 18 -1.00 -9.94 -2.82
C ALA A 18 -1.74 -8.70 -3.39
N LEU A 19 -1.10 -7.94 -4.29
CA LEU A 19 -1.72 -6.80 -4.97
C LEU A 19 -2.93 -7.23 -5.81
N ALA A 20 -2.87 -8.39 -6.47
CA ALA A 20 -4.00 -8.92 -7.23
C ALA A 20 -5.19 -9.24 -6.30
N VAL A 21 -4.95 -9.87 -5.15
CA VAL A 21 -5.99 -10.16 -4.15
C VAL A 21 -6.61 -8.87 -3.61
N MET A 22 -5.78 -7.88 -3.27
CA MET A 22 -6.24 -6.57 -2.82
C MET A 22 -7.10 -5.90 -3.90
N ASN A 23 -6.63 -5.88 -5.15
CA ASN A 23 -7.34 -5.26 -6.26
C ASN A 23 -8.69 -5.92 -6.53
N GLN A 24 -8.76 -7.26 -6.46
CA GLN A 24 -10.02 -7.98 -6.62
C GLN A 24 -11.01 -7.62 -5.51
N HIS A 25 -10.58 -7.56 -4.25
CA HIS A 25 -11.43 -7.18 -3.13
C HIS A 25 -11.94 -5.74 -3.28
N LEU A 26 -11.02 -4.80 -3.54
CA LEU A 26 -11.32 -3.37 -3.66
C LEU A 26 -12.09 -3.00 -4.93
N ALA A 27 -12.24 -3.92 -5.90
CA ALA A 27 -13.05 -3.68 -7.09
C ALA A 27 -14.54 -3.49 -6.77
N SER A 28 -15.02 -4.05 -5.66
CA SER A 28 -16.42 -3.93 -5.22
C SER A 28 -16.59 -3.41 -3.80
N HIS A 29 -15.50 -3.06 -3.12
CA HIS A 29 -15.50 -2.59 -1.73
C HIS A 29 -14.74 -1.27 -1.62
N THR A 30 -15.26 -0.38 -0.79
CA THR A 30 -14.60 0.89 -0.50
C THR A 30 -13.36 0.62 0.35
N PHE A 31 -13.49 -0.05 1.49
CA PHE A 31 -12.38 -0.35 2.40
C PHE A 31 -12.32 -1.85 2.69
N PHE A 32 -11.22 -2.31 3.28
CA PHE A 32 -11.01 -3.75 3.52
C PHE A 32 -12.02 -4.40 4.47
N VAL A 33 -12.67 -3.61 5.33
CA VAL A 33 -13.59 -4.12 6.35
C VAL A 33 -14.85 -3.28 6.43
N SER A 34 -16.01 -3.92 6.26
CA SER A 34 -17.34 -3.34 6.52
C SER A 34 -17.60 -1.97 5.85
N GLU A 35 -17.06 -1.74 4.66
CA GLU A 35 -17.17 -0.46 3.92
C GLU A 35 -16.69 0.77 4.71
N ARG A 36 -15.81 0.58 5.71
CA ARG A 36 -15.34 1.65 6.60
C ARG A 36 -13.82 1.64 6.73
N TYR A 37 -13.25 2.85 6.78
CA TYR A 37 -11.83 3.02 7.03
C TYR A 37 -11.46 2.47 8.41
N SER A 38 -10.44 1.63 8.46
CA SER A 38 -10.06 0.88 9.66
C SER A 38 -8.55 0.69 9.78
N ILE A 39 -8.11 0.05 10.87
CA ILE A 39 -6.71 -0.35 11.04
C ILE A 39 -6.22 -1.32 9.95
N ALA A 40 -7.12 -2.05 9.28
CA ALA A 40 -6.73 -2.91 8.16
C ALA A 40 -6.20 -2.09 6.97
N ASP A 41 -6.84 -0.96 6.68
CA ASP A 41 -6.42 -0.04 5.63
C ASP A 41 -5.09 0.63 5.99
N ILE A 42 -4.94 1.06 7.25
CA ILE A 42 -3.69 1.66 7.75
C ILE A 42 -2.52 0.68 7.62
N ALA A 43 -2.72 -0.57 8.06
CA ALA A 43 -1.69 -1.60 8.04
C ALA A 43 -1.22 -1.93 6.61
N LEU A 44 -2.16 -2.04 5.67
CA LEU A 44 -1.84 -2.32 4.27
C LEU A 44 -1.24 -1.08 3.57
N TYR A 45 -1.75 0.12 3.86
CA TYR A 45 -1.31 1.36 3.22
C TYR A 45 0.18 1.64 3.48
N ALA A 46 0.66 1.35 4.69
CA ALA A 46 2.04 1.61 5.11
C ALA A 46 3.12 1.10 4.12
N TYR A 47 2.93 -0.07 3.51
CA TYR A 47 3.87 -0.60 2.51
C TYR A 47 3.34 -0.52 1.07
N THR A 48 2.02 -0.56 0.87
CA THR A 48 1.47 -0.48 -0.48
C THR A 48 1.66 0.90 -1.11
N HIS A 49 1.67 1.98 -0.32
CA HIS A 49 1.80 3.35 -0.86
C HIS A 49 3.18 3.64 -1.49
N VAL A 50 4.21 2.88 -1.10
CA VAL A 50 5.59 2.96 -1.63
C VAL A 50 5.96 1.75 -2.50
N ALA A 51 5.02 0.87 -2.83
CA ALA A 51 5.32 -0.34 -3.60
C ALA A 51 5.94 -0.06 -4.98
N GLY A 52 5.66 1.11 -5.58
CA GLY A 52 6.34 1.55 -6.80
C GLY A 52 7.87 1.62 -6.65
N GLU A 53 8.38 2.07 -5.51
CA GLU A 53 9.82 2.10 -5.20
C GLU A 53 10.41 0.69 -5.08
N GLY A 54 9.57 -0.30 -4.75
CA GLY A 54 9.92 -1.72 -4.73
C GLY A 54 9.88 -2.42 -6.09
N GLY A 55 9.65 -1.68 -7.19
CA GLY A 55 9.56 -2.23 -8.54
C GLY A 55 8.21 -2.89 -8.86
N PHE A 56 7.15 -2.52 -8.16
CA PHE A 56 5.78 -2.97 -8.46
C PHE A 56 5.06 -1.95 -9.34
N GLU A 57 4.57 -2.40 -10.49
CA GLU A 57 3.79 -1.58 -11.43
C GLU A 57 2.34 -1.43 -10.96
N LEU A 58 2.09 -0.47 -10.06
CA LEU A 58 0.76 -0.25 -9.45
C LEU A 58 -0.33 0.12 -10.46
N SER A 59 0.04 0.61 -11.65
CA SER A 59 -0.89 0.89 -12.76
C SER A 59 -1.69 -0.35 -13.21
N GLN A 60 -1.20 -1.56 -12.93
CA GLN A 60 -1.90 -2.82 -13.20
C GLN A 60 -3.06 -3.10 -12.21
N TYR A 61 -3.16 -2.33 -11.12
CA TYR A 61 -4.10 -2.54 -10.02
C TYR A 61 -4.95 -1.29 -9.76
N PRO A 62 -5.88 -0.92 -10.66
CA PRO A 62 -6.59 0.35 -10.60
C PRO A 62 -7.45 0.54 -9.33
N ALA A 63 -8.00 -0.53 -8.77
CA ALA A 63 -8.78 -0.45 -7.53
C ALA A 63 -7.87 -0.20 -6.31
N VAL A 64 -6.64 -0.74 -6.32
CA VAL A 64 -5.61 -0.43 -5.32
C VAL A 64 -5.19 1.03 -5.44
N VAL A 65 -4.95 1.52 -6.66
CA VAL A 65 -4.61 2.94 -6.90
C VAL A 65 -5.70 3.87 -6.37
N ALA A 66 -6.97 3.57 -6.66
CA ALA A 66 -8.10 4.35 -6.15
C ALA A 66 -8.21 4.30 -4.61
N TRP A 67 -7.99 3.14 -4.01
CA TRP A 67 -7.93 2.99 -2.55
C TRP A 67 -6.78 3.77 -1.91
N LEU A 68 -5.58 3.74 -2.49
CA LEU A 68 -4.43 4.53 -2.02
C LEU A 68 -4.75 6.02 -1.96
N GLN A 69 -5.44 6.56 -2.99
CA GLN A 69 -5.87 7.96 -2.97
C GLN A 69 -6.88 8.23 -1.85
N ARG A 70 -7.88 7.35 -1.68
CA ARG A 70 -8.89 7.48 -0.62
C ARG A 70 -8.30 7.43 0.79
N VAL A 71 -7.24 6.64 1.01
CA VAL A 71 -6.51 6.61 2.30
C VAL A 71 -5.69 7.89 2.49
N ARG A 72 -5.02 8.39 1.45
CA ARG A 72 -4.27 9.66 1.49
C ARG A 72 -5.14 10.86 1.82
N GLU A 73 -6.40 10.84 1.41
CA GLU A 73 -7.39 11.89 1.66
C GLU A 73 -8.00 11.85 3.07
N GLN A 74 -7.67 10.86 3.90
CA GLN A 74 -8.22 10.78 5.26
C GLN A 74 -7.75 11.97 6.13
N PRO A 75 -8.63 12.54 6.97
CA PRO A 75 -8.26 13.63 7.86
C PRO A 75 -7.07 13.26 8.77
N ARG A 76 -6.10 14.18 8.86
CA ARG A 76 -4.84 14.00 9.63
C ARG A 76 -3.93 12.89 9.10
N HIS A 77 -4.09 12.48 7.85
CA HIS A 77 -3.08 11.68 7.18
C HIS A 77 -1.73 12.44 7.18
N ILE A 78 -0.67 11.75 7.58
CA ILE A 78 0.71 12.26 7.58
C ILE A 78 1.55 11.41 6.63
N THR A 79 2.42 12.05 5.86
CA THR A 79 3.32 11.34 4.95
C THR A 79 4.50 10.76 5.72
N ILE A 80 5.14 9.73 5.16
CA ILE A 80 6.23 9.02 5.83
C ILE A 80 7.47 9.90 6.09
N ASP A 81 7.67 10.92 5.26
CA ASP A 81 8.71 11.93 5.36
C ASP A 81 8.35 13.11 6.27
N HIS A 82 7.09 13.20 6.72
CA HIS A 82 6.63 14.25 7.62
C HIS A 82 6.98 13.92 9.08
N TRP A 83 8.26 14.14 9.42
CA TRP A 83 8.72 14.24 10.80
C TRP A 83 8.97 15.71 11.16
N SER A 84 8.06 16.32 11.93
CA SER A 84 8.39 17.55 12.64
C SER A 84 8.94 17.17 14.02
N ALA A 85 10.23 17.41 14.24
CA ALA A 85 10.76 17.45 15.58
C ALA A 85 10.03 18.58 16.30
N ALA A 86 9.11 18.24 17.20
CA ALA A 86 8.50 19.22 18.08
C ALA A 86 9.64 19.84 18.92
N THR A 87 9.98 21.10 18.64
CA THR A 87 10.78 21.92 19.55
C THR A 87 9.94 22.08 20.82
N PRO A 88 10.33 21.54 21.98
CA PRO A 88 9.63 21.82 23.22
C PRO A 88 9.89 23.28 23.58
N SER A 89 8.83 24.07 23.75
CA SER A 89 8.89 25.38 24.41
C SER A 89 9.24 25.23 25.89
#